data_AF-A0A958MQW3-F1
#
_entry.id   AF-A0A958MQW3-F1
#
_cell.length_a   1.000
_cell.length_b   1.000
_cell.length_c   1.000
_cell.angle_alpha   90.00
_cell.angle_beta   90.00
_cell.angle_gamma   90.00
#
_symmetry.space_group_name_H-M   'P 1'
#
loop_
_entity.id
_entity.type
_entity.pdbx_description
1 polymer ?
#
loop_
_entity_poly.entity_id
_entity_poly.type
_entity_poly.pdbx_seq_one_letter_code
_entity_poly.pdbx_strand_id
1 'polypeptide(L)'
;MISFGSKLISWISLTLVLAGLLLWSDSSQIENLRELEPLAAFAIGLMAILVGGIVFRATRPRNPSSYRFNVHYKKKPKEDILLFHLGQVYFSVARNEDDPLVDMPFWLQRVLTPTCFLMIGLLGFSHREIGLLEKFPAQLSLGKTPTCEDPDESMQKAEERPECQLVLRAYRLGYATELGDCGNVETGPPQLCFLRQKDEPYLHYASRLLSSAYHNTAGQLSQEALDATRAKWRQDLDRLESITHSKVAEATGRARSRHFVLSNLVPPESPTWLKLKDLFQPSRCIDEFSLLPNRIPDPTDETSLSRSFLMASGHLLFDPKYRQTVTACKEYQFLWNIPLGTCTDMLKDPLNHLAQLGILQPIEEVLLRHRHKGLSDPNVRLPNTEQVVSVSCLEYGHSGISAARKTIEVNGHKVALKVLRYPGLEYKTGDSIEVFKMASKLTASRFHYGKLVSRASLSTETPIEVTEELFNDENFRMTRLAFLEDLDVFLGPSWILNRRDLLEVYPYYLHLNHFVNSFRLNYGQSRGRL
;
A
#
# COMPACT_ATOMS: atom_id res chain seq x y z
N MET A 1 -17.38 -35.42 35.79
CA MET A 1 -16.15 -34.62 35.89
C MET A 1 -15.33 -34.98 34.68
N ILE A 2 -14.92 -34.00 33.89
CA ILE A 2 -14.02 -34.23 32.76
C ILE A 2 -12.71 -33.51 33.09
N SER A 3 -11.60 -34.23 32.98
CA SER A 3 -10.26 -33.75 33.32
C SER A 3 -9.43 -33.65 32.04
N PHE A 4 -9.01 -32.44 31.72
CA PHE A 4 -8.18 -32.14 30.56
C PHE A 4 -6.75 -31.86 31.04
N GLY A 5 -5.75 -32.32 30.29
CA GLY A 5 -4.37 -31.95 30.60
C GLY A 5 -4.09 -30.47 30.29
N SER A 6 -3.25 -29.83 31.11
CA SER A 6 -2.90 -28.42 30.93
C SER A 6 -2.29 -28.12 29.56
N LYS A 7 -1.51 -29.06 28.99
CA LYS A 7 -0.92 -28.90 27.65
C LYS A 7 -1.98 -28.77 26.57
N LEU A 8 -3.04 -29.58 26.63
CA LEU A 8 -4.16 -29.54 25.68
C LEU A 8 -4.80 -28.15 25.66
N ILE A 9 -5.13 -27.63 26.85
CA ILE A 9 -5.78 -26.33 26.99
C ILE A 9 -4.86 -25.20 26.53
N SER A 10 -3.59 -25.20 26.96
CA SER A 10 -2.63 -24.16 26.55
C SER A 10 -2.46 -24.09 25.03
N TRP A 11 -2.36 -25.25 24.35
CA TRP A 11 -2.22 -25.28 22.89
C TRP A 11 -3.49 -24.83 22.18
N ILE A 12 -4.67 -25.27 22.64
CA ILE A 12 -5.96 -24.83 22.06
C ILE A 12 -6.18 -23.33 22.29
N SER A 13 -5.87 -22.81 23.49
CA SER A 13 -5.99 -21.38 23.75
C SER A 13 -5.01 -20.58 22.91
N LEU A 14 -3.77 -21.05 22.76
CA LEU A 14 -2.76 -20.38 21.95
C LEU A 14 -3.19 -20.36 20.47
N THR A 15 -3.66 -21.48 19.91
CA THR A 15 -4.15 -21.49 18.53
C THR A 15 -5.38 -20.65 18.34
N LEU A 16 -6.34 -20.66 19.26
CA LEU A 16 -7.53 -19.80 19.17
C LEU A 16 -7.16 -18.31 19.26
N VAL A 17 -6.22 -17.95 20.12
CA VAL A 17 -5.72 -16.57 20.22
C VAL A 17 -4.97 -16.18 18.95
N LEU A 18 -4.09 -17.04 18.42
CA LEU A 18 -3.35 -16.75 17.18
C LEU A 18 -4.28 -16.69 15.96
N ALA A 19 -5.26 -17.59 15.85
CA ALA A 19 -6.26 -17.57 14.80
C ALA A 19 -7.17 -16.35 14.92
N GLY A 20 -7.59 -16.00 16.14
CA GLY A 20 -8.34 -14.78 16.42
C GLY A 20 -7.55 -13.53 16.08
N LEU A 21 -6.25 -13.49 16.41
CA LEU A 21 -5.34 -12.40 16.04
C LEU A 21 -5.11 -12.34 14.54
N LEU A 22 -5.04 -13.45 13.81
CA LEU A 22 -4.94 -13.45 12.35
C LEU A 22 -6.23 -13.00 11.66
N LEU A 23 -7.38 -13.40 12.21
CA LEU A 23 -8.69 -12.95 11.72
C LEU A 23 -8.96 -11.48 12.07
N TRP A 24 -8.44 -11.01 13.19
CA TRP A 24 -8.56 -9.61 13.64
C TRP A 24 -7.48 -8.71 13.04
N SER A 25 -6.28 -9.23 12.77
CA SER A 25 -5.26 -8.53 12.01
C SER A 25 -5.82 -8.30 10.63
N ASP A 26 -5.92 -7.02 10.29
CA ASP A 26 -6.62 -6.51 9.15
C ASP A 26 -6.34 -7.30 7.85
N SER A 27 -7.31 -7.33 6.93
CA SER A 27 -7.23 -8.06 5.65
C SER A 27 -6.03 -7.69 4.77
N SER A 28 -5.35 -6.57 5.07
CA SER A 28 -4.05 -6.24 4.50
C SER A 28 -2.99 -7.31 4.77
N GLN A 29 -2.99 -8.01 5.91
CA GLN A 29 -2.06 -9.13 6.10
C GLN A 29 -2.39 -10.32 5.19
N ILE A 30 -3.66 -10.54 4.85
CA ILE A 30 -4.07 -11.60 3.90
C ILE A 30 -3.67 -11.21 2.47
N GLU A 31 -3.76 -9.94 2.10
CA GLU A 31 -3.20 -9.42 0.84
C GLU A 31 -1.67 -9.54 0.83
N ASN A 32 -1.00 -9.21 1.94
CA ASN A 32 0.45 -9.41 2.07
C ASN A 32 0.82 -10.90 1.92
N LEU A 33 -0.02 -11.82 2.40
CA LEU A 33 0.14 -13.27 2.19
C LEU A 33 -0.03 -13.67 0.71
N ARG A 34 -0.88 -12.97 -0.05
CA ARG A 34 -1.06 -13.19 -1.50
C ARG A 34 0.10 -12.61 -2.32
N GLU A 35 0.65 -11.47 -1.88
CA GLU A 35 1.83 -10.83 -2.49
C GLU A 35 3.15 -11.40 -1.98
N LEU A 36 3.11 -12.32 -1.00
CA LEU A 36 4.30 -12.91 -0.42
C LEU A 36 4.99 -13.78 -1.46
N GLU A 37 6.20 -13.40 -1.84
CA GLU A 37 6.97 -14.20 -2.78
C GLU A 37 7.13 -15.64 -2.25
N PRO A 38 7.06 -16.67 -3.12
CA PRO A 38 7.15 -18.07 -2.72
C PRO A 38 8.38 -18.37 -1.85
N LEU A 39 9.47 -17.65 -2.10
CA LEU A 39 10.72 -17.80 -1.38
C LEU A 39 10.66 -17.25 0.04
N ALA A 40 10.04 -16.10 0.26
CA ALA A 40 9.85 -15.56 1.61
C ALA A 40 8.91 -16.46 2.42
N ALA A 41 7.85 -16.97 1.81
CA ALA A 41 6.94 -17.94 2.44
C ALA A 41 7.69 -19.23 2.83
N PHE A 42 8.57 -19.72 1.96
CA PHE A 42 9.42 -20.87 2.25
C PHE A 42 10.37 -20.60 3.43
N ALA A 43 11.02 -19.43 3.48
CA ALA A 43 11.92 -19.08 4.57
C ALA A 43 11.20 -18.99 5.93
N ILE A 44 10.02 -18.36 5.96
CA ILE A 44 9.19 -18.29 7.17
C ILE A 44 8.77 -19.70 7.60
N GLY A 45 8.35 -20.55 6.65
CA GLY A 45 8.00 -21.95 6.92
C GLY A 45 9.17 -22.77 7.49
N LEU A 46 10.36 -22.61 6.90
CA LEU A 46 11.57 -23.30 7.36
C LEU A 46 11.97 -22.86 8.78
N MET A 47 11.92 -21.56 9.07
CA MET A 47 12.17 -21.05 10.41
C MET A 47 11.12 -21.51 11.41
N ALA A 48 9.83 -21.54 11.03
CA ALA A 48 8.76 -22.04 11.88
C ALA A 48 8.94 -23.53 12.22
N ILE A 49 9.41 -24.34 11.27
CA ILE A 49 9.72 -25.76 11.50
C ILE A 49 10.93 -25.91 12.43
N LEU A 50 12.00 -25.13 12.22
CA LEU A 50 13.21 -25.20 13.05
C LEU A 50 12.92 -24.78 14.50
N VAL A 51 12.36 -23.59 14.68
CA VAL A 51 12.02 -23.05 16.01
C VAL A 51 10.95 -23.90 16.67
N GLY A 52 9.90 -24.26 15.91
CA GLY A 52 8.85 -25.16 16.37
C GLY A 52 9.41 -26.52 16.79
N GLY A 53 10.38 -27.08 16.07
CA GLY A 53 11.05 -28.33 16.43
C GLY A 53 11.86 -28.23 17.72
N ILE A 54 12.58 -27.13 17.93
CA ILE A 54 13.33 -26.86 19.17
C ILE A 54 12.37 -26.76 20.35
N VAL A 55 11.30 -25.98 20.21
CA VAL A 55 10.29 -25.79 21.27
C VAL A 55 9.51 -27.08 21.54
N PHE A 56 9.18 -27.84 20.49
CA PHE A 56 8.58 -29.17 20.63
C PHE A 56 9.49 -30.09 21.44
N ARG A 57 10.80 -30.06 21.20
CA ARG A 57 11.75 -30.86 22.00
C ARG A 57 11.83 -30.37 23.45
N ALA A 58 11.85 -29.05 23.67
CA ALA A 58 11.93 -28.44 25.00
C ALA A 58 10.68 -28.71 25.85
N THR A 59 9.50 -28.76 25.23
CA THR A 59 8.20 -28.96 25.89
C THR A 59 7.93 -30.42 26.28
N ARG A 60 8.83 -31.35 25.96
CA ARG A 60 8.75 -32.79 26.31
C ARG A 60 7.34 -33.37 26.08
N PRO A 61 6.87 -33.43 24.83
CA PRO A 61 5.49 -33.77 24.44
C PRO A 61 5.07 -35.19 24.84
N ARG A 62 6.04 -36.09 25.06
CA ARG A 62 5.79 -37.45 25.56
C ARG A 62 5.44 -37.52 27.03
N ASN A 63 5.75 -36.49 27.82
CA ASN A 63 5.43 -36.49 29.24
C ASN A 63 3.97 -36.05 29.42
N PRO A 64 3.18 -36.72 30.26
CA PRO A 64 1.83 -36.29 30.59
C PRO A 64 1.84 -34.88 31.20
N SER A 65 0.72 -34.18 31.11
CA SER A 65 0.56 -32.86 31.73
C SER A 65 0.75 -32.96 33.25
N SER A 66 1.59 -32.09 33.83
CA SER A 66 1.81 -32.03 35.28
C SER A 66 0.61 -31.47 36.06
N TYR A 67 -0.28 -30.78 35.36
CA TYR A 67 -1.50 -30.19 35.91
C TYR A 67 -2.70 -30.62 35.08
N ARG A 68 -3.84 -30.76 35.75
CA ARG A 68 -5.13 -31.08 35.15
C ARG A 68 -6.11 -29.94 35.37
N PHE A 69 -6.92 -29.68 34.36
CA PHE A 69 -8.06 -28.78 34.41
C PHE A 69 -9.33 -29.61 34.49
N ASN A 70 -10.08 -29.42 35.56
CA ASN A 70 -11.30 -30.15 35.83
C ASN A 70 -12.51 -29.25 35.57
N VAL A 71 -13.51 -29.81 34.89
CA VAL A 71 -14.84 -29.20 34.77
C VAL A 71 -15.81 -30.00 35.63
N HIS A 72 -16.29 -29.37 36.70
CA HIS A 72 -17.29 -29.94 37.61
C HIS A 72 -18.67 -29.35 37.32
N TYR A 73 -19.69 -30.20 37.28
CA TYR A 73 -21.08 -29.76 37.20
C TYR A 73 -21.77 -29.96 38.55
N LYS A 74 -22.47 -28.93 39.03
CA LYS A 74 -23.21 -28.82 40.30
C LYS A 74 -22.41 -28.98 41.60
N LYS A 75 -21.21 -29.59 41.56
CA LYS A 75 -20.39 -29.88 42.75
C LYS A 75 -19.15 -28.98 42.79
N LYS A 76 -19.01 -28.19 43.86
CA LYS A 76 -17.81 -27.38 44.09
C LYS A 76 -16.62 -28.28 44.45
N PRO A 77 -15.45 -28.14 43.80
CA PRO A 77 -14.25 -28.89 44.17
C PRO A 77 -13.77 -28.46 45.57
N LYS A 78 -13.28 -29.43 46.35
CA LYS A 78 -12.80 -29.20 47.74
C LYS A 78 -11.29 -29.00 47.84
N GLU A 79 -10.52 -29.68 46.99
CA GLU A 79 -9.05 -29.74 47.07
C GLU A 79 -8.35 -29.10 45.87
N ASP A 80 -9.10 -28.79 44.81
CA ASP A 80 -8.56 -28.14 43.62
C ASP A 80 -8.56 -26.60 43.78
N ILE A 81 -7.65 -25.94 43.07
CA ILE A 81 -7.64 -24.48 42.94
C ILE A 81 -8.78 -24.10 42.00
N LEU A 82 -9.84 -23.47 42.53
CA LEU A 82 -10.94 -22.96 41.72
C LEU A 82 -10.48 -21.72 40.93
N LEU A 83 -10.61 -21.77 39.60
CA LEU A 83 -10.31 -20.63 38.75
C LEU A 83 -11.52 -19.68 38.64
N PHE A 84 -12.66 -20.21 38.18
CA PHE A 84 -13.91 -19.48 38.04
C PHE A 84 -15.11 -20.44 37.95
N HIS A 85 -16.34 -19.90 38.07
CA HIS A 85 -17.56 -20.67 37.89
C HIS A 85 -18.57 -19.92 37.01
N LEU A 86 -19.32 -20.66 36.19
CA LEU A 86 -20.44 -20.15 35.39
C LEU A 86 -21.69 -20.94 35.74
N GLY A 87 -22.59 -20.33 36.52
CA GLY A 87 -23.80 -20.98 37.02
C GLY A 87 -23.47 -22.24 37.83
N GLN A 88 -23.86 -23.41 37.30
CA GLN A 88 -23.61 -24.72 37.93
C GLN A 88 -22.31 -25.39 37.46
N VAL A 89 -21.49 -24.73 36.63
CA VAL A 89 -20.23 -25.27 36.12
C VAL A 89 -19.06 -24.62 36.86
N TYR A 90 -18.19 -25.43 37.48
CA TYR A 90 -16.99 -24.99 38.16
C TYR A 90 -15.74 -25.44 37.37
N PHE A 91 -14.81 -24.52 37.16
CA PHE A 91 -13.53 -24.78 36.51
C PHE A 91 -12.42 -24.73 37.58
N SER A 92 -11.66 -25.80 37.72
CA SER A 92 -10.57 -25.90 38.70
C SER A 92 -9.30 -26.49 38.11
N VAL A 93 -8.17 -26.22 38.77
CA VAL A 93 -6.85 -26.75 38.43
C VAL A 93 -6.29 -27.52 39.61
N ALA A 94 -5.78 -28.70 39.34
CA ALA A 94 -5.09 -29.54 40.32
C ALA A 94 -3.80 -30.11 39.74
N ARG A 95 -2.90 -30.55 40.62
CA ARG A 95 -1.74 -31.34 40.21
C ARG A 95 -2.20 -32.70 39.70
N ASN A 96 -1.53 -33.22 38.68
CA ASN A 96 -1.78 -34.56 38.19
C ASN A 96 -0.94 -35.57 38.97
N GLU A 97 -1.60 -36.47 39.70
CA GLU A 97 -0.98 -37.51 40.54
C GLU A 97 -1.27 -38.92 39.99
N ASP A 98 -1.24 -39.07 38.66
CA ASP A 98 -1.41 -40.32 37.88
C ASP A 98 -2.83 -40.68 37.43
N ASP A 99 -3.78 -39.75 37.50
CA ASP A 99 -5.12 -39.98 36.93
C ASP A 99 -5.12 -39.98 35.39
N PRO A 100 -5.97 -40.79 34.74
CA PRO A 100 -6.11 -40.78 33.28
C PRO A 100 -6.63 -39.43 32.80
N LEU A 101 -5.78 -38.71 32.06
CA LEU A 101 -6.12 -37.40 31.48
C LEU A 101 -6.44 -37.51 30.00
N VAL A 102 -7.39 -36.69 29.56
CA VAL A 102 -7.52 -36.37 28.14
C VAL A 102 -6.42 -35.36 27.79
N ASP A 103 -5.28 -35.89 27.34
CA ASP A 103 -4.15 -35.11 26.85
C ASP A 103 -4.15 -35.04 25.31
N MET A 104 -3.48 -34.02 24.77
CA MET A 104 -3.40 -33.83 23.33
C MET A 104 -2.57 -34.96 22.67
N PRO A 105 -3.08 -35.65 21.63
CA PRO A 105 -2.32 -36.69 20.93
C PRO A 105 -0.98 -36.18 20.42
N PHE A 106 0.06 -37.02 20.51
CA PHE A 106 1.43 -36.65 20.12
C PHE A 106 1.52 -36.13 18.68
N TRP A 107 0.80 -36.76 17.74
CA TRP A 107 0.78 -36.33 16.34
C TRP A 107 0.19 -34.93 16.18
N LEU A 108 -0.83 -34.58 16.98
CA LEU A 108 -1.48 -33.29 16.92
C LEU A 108 -0.57 -32.19 17.49
N GLN A 109 0.15 -32.46 18.59
CA GLN A 109 1.17 -31.55 19.12
C GLN A 109 2.29 -31.29 18.10
N ARG A 110 2.71 -32.33 17.37
CA ARG A 110 3.76 -32.25 16.34
C ARG A 110 3.36 -31.38 15.15
N VAL A 111 2.07 -31.33 14.82
CA VAL A 111 1.54 -30.46 13.76
C VAL A 111 1.26 -29.05 14.29
N LEU A 112 0.63 -28.92 15.46
CA LEU A 112 0.25 -27.62 16.02
C LEU A 112 1.43 -26.73 16.37
N THR A 113 2.52 -27.31 16.86
CA THR A 113 3.70 -26.53 17.25
C THR A 113 4.27 -25.71 16.08
N PRO A 114 4.68 -26.31 14.95
CA PRO A 114 5.16 -25.54 13.80
C PRO A 114 4.06 -24.65 13.21
N THR A 115 2.79 -25.06 13.23
CA THR A 115 1.69 -24.20 12.75
C THR A 115 1.52 -22.93 13.61
N CYS A 116 1.63 -23.02 14.93
CA CYS A 116 1.62 -21.84 15.80
C CYS A 116 2.80 -20.92 15.52
N PHE A 117 4.01 -21.46 15.33
CA PHE A 117 5.18 -20.66 14.98
C PHE A 117 5.09 -20.05 13.58
N LEU A 118 4.45 -20.75 12.64
CA LEU A 118 4.12 -20.21 11.34
C LEU A 118 3.16 -19.02 11.49
N MET A 119 2.07 -19.18 12.26
CA MET A 119 1.12 -18.09 12.52
C MET A 119 1.78 -16.89 13.20
N ILE A 120 2.67 -17.13 14.18
CA ILE A 120 3.45 -16.07 14.84
C ILE A 120 4.39 -15.38 13.84
N GLY A 121 5.07 -16.15 12.98
CA GLY A 121 5.92 -15.60 11.92
C GLY A 121 5.12 -14.71 10.98
N LEU A 122 3.98 -15.19 10.49
CA LEU A 122 3.10 -14.43 9.61
C LEU A 122 2.57 -13.14 10.26
N LEU A 123 2.21 -13.17 11.55
CA LEU A 123 1.80 -11.99 12.30
C LEU A 123 2.96 -11.01 12.56
N GLY A 124 4.17 -11.53 12.74
CA GLY A 124 5.35 -10.76 13.16
C GLY A 124 6.14 -10.11 12.03
N PHE A 125 6.15 -10.70 10.84
CA PHE A 125 6.91 -10.18 9.70
C PHE A 125 6.14 -9.08 8.96
N SER A 126 6.64 -7.85 9.05
CA SER A 126 6.21 -6.71 8.24
C SER A 126 6.76 -6.81 6.80
N HIS A 127 6.15 -6.09 5.85
CA HIS A 127 6.62 -5.99 4.45
C HIS A 127 8.11 -5.64 4.33
N ARG A 128 8.63 -4.83 5.24
CA ARG A 128 10.04 -4.43 5.24
C ARG A 128 10.95 -5.62 5.54
N GLU A 129 10.59 -6.44 6.52
CA GLU A 129 11.38 -7.62 6.89
C GLU A 129 11.26 -8.72 5.82
N ILE A 130 10.07 -8.87 5.23
CA ILE A 130 9.85 -9.76 4.08
C ILE A 130 10.73 -9.35 2.90
N GLY A 131 10.77 -8.06 2.55
CA GLY A 131 11.65 -7.55 1.48
C GLY A 131 13.15 -7.63 1.80
N LEU A 132 13.54 -7.76 3.07
CA LEU A 132 14.92 -8.07 3.46
C LEU A 132 15.22 -9.56 3.32
N LEU A 133 14.26 -10.43 3.68
CA LEU A 133 14.32 -11.88 3.47
C LEU A 133 14.38 -12.23 1.98
N GLU A 134 13.68 -11.49 1.12
CA GLU A 134 13.73 -11.64 -0.33
C GLU A 134 15.13 -11.42 -0.91
N LYS A 135 15.91 -10.52 -0.31
CA LYS A 135 17.29 -10.22 -0.72
C LYS A 135 18.30 -11.22 -0.18
N PHE A 136 17.92 -12.04 0.80
CA PHE A 136 18.81 -12.97 1.49
C PHE A 136 19.38 -14.08 0.58
N PRO A 137 18.63 -14.71 -0.34
CA PRO A 137 19.18 -15.70 -1.28
C PRO A 137 20.15 -15.09 -2.28
N ALA A 138 19.87 -13.87 -2.76
CA ALA A 138 20.80 -13.16 -3.63
C ALA A 138 22.14 -12.95 -2.93
N GLN A 139 22.11 -12.64 -1.63
CA GLN A 139 23.29 -12.55 -0.77
C GLN A 139 23.95 -13.92 -0.48
N LEU A 140 23.18 -15.01 -0.45
CA LEU A 140 23.68 -16.38 -0.22
C LEU A 140 24.05 -17.17 -1.48
N SER A 141 23.85 -16.60 -2.68
CA SER A 141 24.09 -17.30 -3.94
C SER A 141 25.56 -17.66 -4.12
N LEU A 142 25.92 -18.87 -3.67
CA LEU A 142 27.27 -19.45 -3.73
C LEU A 142 27.75 -19.74 -5.17
N GLY A 143 26.87 -19.64 -6.17
CA GLY A 143 27.16 -20.04 -7.56
C GLY A 143 27.51 -18.90 -8.53
N LYS A 144 27.14 -17.65 -8.20
CA LYS A 144 27.45 -16.47 -9.01
C LYS A 144 27.63 -15.30 -8.05
N THR A 145 28.80 -15.22 -7.40
CA THR A 145 29.15 -14.02 -6.63
C THR A 145 29.09 -12.85 -7.61
N PRO A 146 28.18 -11.87 -7.44
CA PRO A 146 28.18 -10.70 -8.29
C PRO A 146 29.58 -10.09 -8.17
N THR A 147 30.23 -9.85 -9.30
CA THR A 147 31.53 -9.22 -9.34
C THR A 147 31.36 -7.71 -9.44
N CYS A 148 32.35 -6.95 -9.00
CA CYS A 148 32.39 -5.54 -9.35
C CYS A 148 32.36 -5.41 -10.88
N GLU A 149 31.52 -4.51 -11.40
CA GLU A 149 31.52 -4.21 -12.84
C GLU A 149 32.89 -3.63 -13.21
N ASP A 150 33.49 -4.17 -14.27
CA ASP A 150 34.73 -3.61 -14.82
C ASP A 150 34.41 -2.22 -15.38
N PRO A 151 35.26 -1.19 -15.14
CA PRO A 151 35.02 0.16 -15.68
C PRO A 151 34.85 0.15 -17.21
N ASP A 152 35.49 -0.78 -17.91
CA ASP A 152 35.38 -0.95 -19.37
C ASP A 152 34.00 -1.49 -19.83
N GLU A 153 33.33 -2.33 -19.02
CA GLU A 153 31.96 -2.83 -19.31
C GLU A 153 30.89 -1.74 -19.09
N SER A 154 31.15 -0.79 -18.19
CA SER A 154 30.25 0.35 -17.95
C SER A 154 30.19 1.31 -19.16
N MET A 155 31.28 1.44 -19.92
CA MET A 155 31.33 2.23 -21.16
C MET A 155 30.58 1.56 -22.31
N GLN A 156 30.58 0.22 -22.39
CA GLN A 156 29.78 -0.51 -23.38
C GLN A 156 28.27 -0.41 -23.12
N LYS A 157 27.83 -0.43 -21.85
CA LYS A 157 26.41 -0.20 -21.51
C LYS A 157 25.93 1.23 -21.84
N ALA A 158 26.82 2.21 -21.84
CA ALA A 158 26.50 3.57 -22.29
C ALA A 158 26.31 3.65 -23.82
N GLU A 159 26.99 2.80 -24.60
CA GLU A 159 26.79 2.65 -26.06
C GLU A 159 25.42 2.04 -26.42
N GLU A 160 24.82 1.25 -25.52
CA GLU A 160 23.51 0.63 -25.72
C GLU A 160 22.31 1.56 -25.43
N ARG A 161 22.53 2.72 -24.81
CA ARG A 161 21.46 3.69 -24.54
C ARG A 161 21.06 4.42 -25.84
N PRO A 162 19.84 4.21 -26.37
CA PRO A 162 19.43 4.80 -27.65
C PRO A 162 19.44 6.34 -27.61
N GLU A 163 19.18 6.94 -26.44
CA GLU A 163 19.29 8.40 -26.23
C GLU A 163 20.73 8.95 -26.36
N CYS A 164 21.76 8.15 -26.10
CA CYS A 164 23.15 8.61 -26.11
C CYS A 164 23.89 8.35 -27.42
N GLN A 165 23.37 7.46 -28.29
CA GLN A 165 24.03 7.09 -29.55
C GLN A 165 24.21 8.27 -30.51
N LEU A 166 23.24 9.19 -30.57
CA LEU A 166 23.31 10.38 -31.42
C LEU A 166 24.38 11.36 -30.93
N VAL A 167 24.45 11.58 -29.62
CA VAL A 167 25.45 12.47 -28.99
C VAL A 167 26.85 11.88 -29.13
N LEU A 168 27.01 10.57 -28.91
CA LEU A 168 28.26 9.85 -29.11
C LEU A 168 28.75 9.90 -30.56
N ARG A 169 27.82 9.77 -31.51
CA ARG A 169 28.13 9.86 -32.95
C ARG A 169 28.50 11.29 -33.35
N ALA A 170 27.79 12.30 -32.84
CA ALA A 170 28.12 13.71 -33.07
C ALA A 170 29.50 14.06 -32.51
N TYR A 171 29.86 13.55 -31.33
CA TYR A 171 31.18 13.72 -30.72
C TYR A 171 32.29 13.03 -31.53
N ARG A 172 32.09 11.77 -31.94
CA ARG A 172 33.06 11.02 -32.79
C ARG A 172 33.33 11.68 -34.14
N LEU A 173 32.32 12.36 -34.69
CA LEU A 173 32.42 13.08 -35.94
C LEU A 173 32.95 14.52 -35.78
N GLY A 174 33.27 14.94 -34.54
CA GLY A 174 33.80 16.27 -34.24
C GLY A 174 32.77 17.39 -34.23
N TYR A 175 31.47 17.07 -34.30
CA TYR A 175 30.38 18.05 -34.26
C TYR A 175 30.00 18.47 -32.83
N ALA A 176 30.43 17.73 -31.81
CA ALA A 176 30.26 18.07 -30.40
C ALA A 176 31.61 17.98 -29.68
N THR A 177 31.91 18.95 -28.81
CA THR A 177 33.16 19.00 -28.04
C THR A 177 33.10 18.25 -26.72
N GLU A 178 31.91 17.91 -26.23
CA GLU A 178 31.67 17.19 -24.97
C GLU A 178 30.44 16.29 -25.08
N LEU A 179 30.39 15.21 -24.28
CA LEU A 179 29.33 14.20 -24.29
C LEU A 179 28.17 14.51 -23.31
N GLY A 180 28.27 15.56 -22.50
CA GLY A 180 27.25 15.95 -21.52
C GLY A 180 26.90 14.83 -20.52
N ASP A 181 25.61 14.67 -20.20
CA ASP A 181 25.11 13.62 -19.30
C ASP A 181 25.39 12.19 -19.80
N CYS A 182 25.62 12.02 -21.11
CA CYS A 182 26.04 10.74 -21.69
C CYS A 182 27.54 10.43 -21.47
N GLY A 183 28.34 11.42 -21.04
CA GLY A 183 29.75 11.26 -20.68
C GLY A 183 30.02 11.19 -19.17
N ASN A 184 29.05 11.61 -18.36
CA ASN A 184 29.17 11.55 -16.90
C ASN A 184 28.79 10.15 -16.39
N VAL A 185 29.71 9.20 -16.55
CA VAL A 185 29.74 8.06 -15.61
C VAL A 185 30.05 8.70 -14.25
N GLU A 186 29.16 8.54 -13.28
CA GLU A 186 29.30 9.10 -11.93
C GLU A 186 30.67 8.69 -11.33
N THR A 187 31.68 9.51 -11.57
CA THR A 187 32.97 9.44 -10.90
C THR A 187 32.84 10.17 -9.57
N GLY A 188 31.92 9.68 -8.75
CA GLY A 188 32.09 9.82 -7.32
C GLY A 188 33.45 9.22 -6.92
N PRO A 189 34.00 9.59 -5.75
CA PRO A 189 35.14 8.84 -5.20
C PRO A 189 34.82 7.35 -5.29
N PRO A 190 35.77 6.49 -5.74
CA PRO A 190 35.48 5.11 -6.08
C PRO A 190 34.69 4.50 -4.95
N GLN A 191 33.40 4.19 -5.19
CA GLN A 191 32.62 3.49 -4.20
C GLN A 191 33.33 2.16 -4.01
N LEU A 192 33.88 1.95 -2.81
CA LEU A 192 34.54 0.71 -2.43
C LEU A 192 33.56 -0.42 -2.71
N CYS A 193 33.81 -1.14 -3.80
CA CYS A 193 32.98 -2.25 -4.18
C CYS A 193 33.30 -3.42 -3.23
N PHE A 194 32.34 -3.75 -2.37
CA PHE A 194 32.45 -4.85 -1.40
C PHE A 194 32.23 -6.22 -2.03
N LEU A 195 31.89 -6.26 -3.32
CA LEU A 195 31.74 -7.48 -4.10
C LEU A 195 33.11 -8.08 -4.44
N ARG A 196 33.09 -9.34 -4.87
CA ARG A 196 34.30 -10.06 -5.31
C ARG A 196 34.83 -9.40 -6.59
N GLN A 197 36.12 -9.11 -6.68
CA GLN A 197 36.69 -8.67 -7.96
C GLN A 197 36.82 -9.88 -8.90
N LYS A 198 36.72 -9.68 -10.22
CA LYS A 198 36.75 -10.76 -11.22
C LYS A 198 37.99 -11.64 -11.08
N ASP A 199 39.12 -11.01 -10.78
CA ASP A 199 40.42 -11.67 -10.60
C ASP A 199 40.70 -12.10 -9.15
N GLU A 200 39.81 -11.81 -8.19
CA GLU A 200 40.03 -12.14 -6.79
C GLU A 200 39.79 -13.65 -6.55
N PRO A 201 40.75 -14.40 -5.98
CA PRO A 201 40.54 -15.78 -5.59
C PRO A 201 39.46 -15.92 -4.51
N TYR A 202 38.65 -16.98 -4.57
CA TYR A 202 37.55 -17.20 -3.62
C TYR A 202 37.98 -17.20 -2.14
N LEU A 203 39.15 -17.77 -1.84
CA LEU A 203 39.68 -17.80 -0.47
C LEU A 203 40.08 -16.41 0.03
N HIS A 204 40.60 -15.55 -0.86
CA HIS A 204 40.93 -14.16 -0.53
C HIS A 204 39.67 -13.34 -0.30
N TYR A 205 38.64 -13.52 -1.15
CA TYR A 205 37.35 -12.88 -0.95
C TYR A 205 36.69 -13.30 0.38
N ALA A 206 36.71 -14.60 0.69
CA ALA A 206 36.18 -15.13 1.94
C ALA A 206 36.95 -14.60 3.17
N SER A 207 38.29 -14.51 3.11
CA SER A 207 39.09 -13.95 4.20
C SER A 207 38.86 -12.44 4.37
N ARG A 208 38.69 -11.69 3.28
CA ARG A 208 38.31 -10.25 3.30
C ARG A 208 36.94 -10.05 3.95
N LEU A 209 35.95 -10.88 3.62
CA LEU A 209 34.63 -10.85 4.26
C LEU A 209 34.72 -11.18 5.74
N LEU A 210 35.45 -12.22 6.13
CA LEU A 210 35.64 -12.61 7.53
C LEU A 210 36.37 -11.54 8.33
N SER A 211 37.43 -10.96 7.76
CA SER A 211 38.18 -9.86 8.35
C SER A 211 37.31 -8.62 8.51
N SER A 212 36.52 -8.27 7.48
CA SER A 212 35.57 -7.15 7.55
C SER A 212 34.49 -7.40 8.60
N ALA A 213 33.95 -8.62 8.68
CA ALA A 213 33.00 -9.00 9.72
C ALA A 213 33.64 -8.93 11.12
N TYR A 214 34.89 -9.38 11.27
CA TYR A 214 35.64 -9.28 12.52
C TYR A 214 35.92 -7.82 12.91
N HIS A 215 36.37 -6.98 12.00
CA HIS A 215 36.61 -5.56 12.27
C HIS A 215 35.31 -4.80 12.56
N ASN A 216 34.21 -5.12 11.87
CA ASN A 216 32.91 -4.54 12.16
C ASN A 216 32.38 -4.97 13.54
N THR A 217 32.56 -6.24 13.92
CA THR A 217 32.14 -6.74 15.24
C THR A 217 33.05 -6.24 16.36
N ALA A 218 34.36 -6.22 16.16
CA ALA A 218 35.32 -5.66 17.11
C ALA A 218 35.14 -4.15 17.29
N GLY A 219 34.85 -3.43 16.20
CA GLY A 219 34.49 -2.01 16.23
C GLY A 219 33.18 -1.77 16.99
N GLN A 220 32.18 -2.63 16.82
CA GLN A 220 30.93 -2.60 17.59
C GLN A 220 31.11 -2.97 19.08
N LEU A 221 32.16 -3.71 19.41
CA LEU A 221 32.54 -4.06 20.79
C LEU A 221 33.50 -3.05 21.43
N SER A 222 33.92 -2.01 20.70
CA SER A 222 34.72 -0.91 21.26
C SER A 222 33.93 -0.15 22.33
N GLN A 223 34.64 0.46 23.28
CA GLN A 223 33.99 1.20 24.37
C GLN A 223 33.19 2.40 23.86
N GLU A 224 33.67 3.08 22.82
CA GLU A 224 32.95 4.15 22.13
C GLU A 224 31.65 3.65 21.49
N ALA A 225 31.68 2.50 20.81
CA ALA A 225 30.47 1.92 20.21
C ALA A 225 29.48 1.44 21.28
N LEU A 226 29.96 0.89 22.39
CA LEU A 226 29.12 0.52 23.53
C LEU A 226 28.48 1.74 24.19
N ASP A 227 29.21 2.83 24.35
CA ASP A 227 28.67 4.07 24.92
C ASP A 227 27.71 4.78 23.96
N ALA A 228 27.99 4.77 22.65
CA ALA A 228 27.04 5.21 21.63
C ALA A 228 25.78 4.35 21.62
N THR A 229 25.91 3.03 21.78
CA THR A 229 24.78 2.08 21.87
C THR A 229 23.96 2.33 23.14
N ARG A 230 24.61 2.57 24.28
CA ARG A 230 23.92 2.94 25.54
C ARG A 230 23.20 4.28 25.43
N ALA A 231 23.83 5.28 24.81
CA ALA A 231 23.23 6.58 24.59
C ALA A 231 21.99 6.45 23.68
N LYS A 232 22.11 5.68 22.60
CA LYS A 232 20.99 5.35 21.71
C LYS A 232 19.89 4.58 22.45
N TRP A 233 20.24 3.58 23.26
CA TRP A 233 19.28 2.82 24.06
C TRP A 233 18.51 3.73 25.04
N ARG A 234 19.19 4.64 25.73
CA ARG A 234 18.53 5.63 26.61
C ARG A 234 17.57 6.51 25.82
N GLN A 235 18.01 7.01 24.67
CA GLN A 235 17.18 7.80 23.77
C GLN A 235 15.96 7.01 23.27
N ASP A 236 16.12 5.72 22.99
CA ASP A 236 15.03 4.83 22.56
C ASP A 236 14.07 4.50 23.72
N LEU A 237 14.57 4.38 24.96
CA LEU A 237 13.74 4.23 26.16
C LEU A 237 12.88 5.47 26.41
N ASP A 238 13.45 6.66 26.27
CA ASP A 238 12.71 7.92 26.38
C ASP A 238 11.62 8.05 25.30
N ARG A 239 11.76 7.29 24.19
CA ARG A 239 10.81 7.23 23.07
C ARG A 239 9.92 5.98 23.08
N LEU A 240 10.03 5.10 24.06
CA LEU A 240 9.41 3.78 24.04
C LEU A 240 7.90 3.87 23.77
N GLU A 241 7.22 4.80 24.45
CA GLU A 241 5.79 5.05 24.23
C GLU A 241 5.48 5.39 22.76
N SER A 242 6.23 6.33 22.15
CA SER A 242 6.03 6.69 20.74
C SER A 242 6.32 5.53 19.77
N ILE A 243 7.35 4.73 20.06
CA ILE A 243 7.69 3.53 19.27
C ILE A 243 6.57 2.50 19.39
N THR A 244 6.08 2.24 20.60
CA THR A 244 4.98 1.30 20.83
C THR A 244 3.70 1.75 20.13
N HIS A 245 3.32 3.03 20.22
CA HIS A 245 2.16 3.55 19.51
C HIS A 245 2.31 3.45 17.99
N SER A 246 3.48 3.78 17.45
CA SER A 246 3.74 3.64 16.01
C SER A 246 3.64 2.18 15.57
N LYS A 247 4.20 1.24 16.36
CA LYS A 247 4.20 -0.19 16.06
C LYS A 247 2.82 -0.84 16.24
N VAL A 248 2.07 -0.47 17.27
CA VAL A 248 0.69 -0.90 17.44
C VAL A 248 -0.17 -0.36 16.30
N ALA A 249 0.00 0.90 15.88
CA ALA A 249 -0.72 1.47 14.74
C ALA A 249 -0.36 0.78 13.42
N GLU A 250 0.89 0.34 13.24
CA GLU A 250 1.33 -0.48 12.11
C GLU A 250 0.69 -1.89 12.15
N ALA A 251 0.74 -2.57 13.30
CA ALA A 251 0.20 -3.91 13.47
C ALA A 251 -1.34 -3.97 13.36
N THR A 252 -2.03 -2.94 13.85
CA THR A 252 -3.50 -2.84 13.79
C THR A 252 -4.00 -2.32 12.45
N GLY A 253 -3.12 -2.08 11.46
CA GLY A 253 -3.54 -1.64 10.13
C GLY A 253 -4.22 -0.26 10.11
N ARG A 254 -4.00 0.60 11.13
CA ARG A 254 -4.55 1.96 11.15
C ARG A 254 -4.14 2.68 9.86
N ALA A 255 -4.99 3.58 9.37
CA ALA A 255 -4.69 4.33 8.16
C ALA A 255 -3.46 5.24 8.36
N ARG A 256 -2.58 5.35 7.36
CA ARG A 256 -1.42 6.26 7.40
C ARG A 256 -1.82 7.69 7.05
N SER A 257 -2.85 7.81 6.22
CA SER A 257 -3.45 9.03 5.74
C SER A 257 -4.97 8.87 5.70
N ARG A 258 -5.72 9.98 5.71
CA ARG A 258 -7.18 9.98 5.58
C ARG A 258 -7.63 11.16 4.73
N HIS A 259 -8.39 10.85 3.69
CA HIS A 259 -8.88 11.79 2.70
C HIS A 259 -10.40 11.64 2.59
N PHE A 260 -11.12 12.69 2.93
CA PHE A 260 -12.57 12.72 2.87
C PHE A 260 -13.01 13.41 1.60
N VAL A 261 -13.91 12.78 0.86
CA VAL A 261 -14.53 13.36 -0.33
C VAL A 261 -16.00 13.60 0.00
N LEU A 262 -16.35 14.85 0.27
CA LEU A 262 -17.70 15.32 0.54
C LEU A 262 -18.35 15.71 -0.78
N SER A 263 -19.54 15.19 -1.07
CA SER A 263 -20.26 15.49 -2.30
C SER A 263 -21.74 15.74 -2.00
N ASN A 264 -22.32 16.72 -2.69
CA ASN A 264 -23.78 16.95 -2.67
C ASN A 264 -24.54 16.01 -3.62
N LEU A 265 -23.84 15.13 -4.35
CA LEU A 265 -24.48 14.11 -5.17
C LEU A 265 -25.20 13.05 -4.31
N VAL A 266 -26.26 12.46 -4.86
CA VAL A 266 -27.02 11.37 -4.26
C VAL A 266 -26.11 10.14 -4.08
N PRO A 267 -26.17 9.39 -2.96
CA PRO A 267 -25.37 8.18 -2.81
C PRO A 267 -25.62 7.19 -3.96
N PRO A 268 -24.57 6.52 -4.49
CA PRO A 268 -24.77 5.49 -5.49
C PRO A 268 -25.59 4.33 -4.88
N GLU A 269 -26.49 3.75 -5.67
CA GLU A 269 -27.26 2.58 -5.24
C GLU A 269 -26.31 1.39 -5.00
N SER A 270 -26.02 1.11 -3.73
CA SER A 270 -25.37 -0.13 -3.31
C SER A 270 -26.45 -1.11 -2.84
N PRO A 271 -26.48 -2.36 -3.36
CA PRO A 271 -27.25 -3.43 -2.74
C PRO A 271 -26.98 -3.49 -1.23
N THR A 272 -28.01 -3.65 -0.40
CA THR A 272 -27.89 -3.69 1.07
C THR A 272 -26.91 -4.76 1.58
N TRP A 273 -26.69 -5.83 0.82
CA TRP A 273 -25.71 -6.86 1.15
C TRP A 273 -24.25 -6.41 0.98
N LEU A 274 -23.96 -5.42 0.12
CA LEU A 274 -22.61 -4.84 0.01
C LEU A 274 -22.24 -4.07 1.30
N LYS A 275 -23.17 -3.28 1.85
CA LYS A 275 -22.97 -2.57 3.14
C LYS A 275 -22.64 -3.50 4.30
N LEU A 276 -23.25 -4.69 4.33
CA LEU A 276 -22.95 -5.71 5.34
C LEU A 276 -21.60 -6.38 5.11
N LYS A 277 -21.17 -6.55 3.85
CA LYS A 277 -19.87 -7.15 3.50
C LYS A 277 -18.69 -6.20 3.71
N ASP A 278 -18.87 -4.90 3.52
CA ASP A 278 -17.84 -3.88 3.80
C ASP A 278 -17.42 -3.87 5.28
N LEU A 279 -18.32 -4.28 6.17
CA LEU A 279 -18.08 -4.43 7.61
C LEU A 279 -17.11 -5.58 7.94
N PHE A 280 -16.98 -6.57 7.05
CA PHE A 280 -16.17 -7.77 7.29
C PHE A 280 -14.91 -7.87 6.42
N GLN A 281 -14.75 -7.05 5.36
CA GLN A 281 -13.59 -7.12 4.44
C GLN A 281 -13.14 -5.73 3.92
N PRO A 282 -12.40 -4.94 4.72
CA PRO A 282 -12.10 -3.54 4.42
C PRO A 282 -11.03 -3.31 3.32
N SER A 283 -10.43 -4.35 2.74
CA SER A 283 -9.45 -4.23 1.63
C SER A 283 -9.97 -4.68 0.25
N ARG A 284 -11.22 -5.14 0.16
CA ARG A 284 -11.81 -5.66 -1.09
C ARG A 284 -12.00 -4.66 -2.22
N CYS A 285 -11.89 -3.38 -1.92
CA CYS A 285 -11.96 -2.30 -2.88
C CYS A 285 -10.93 -2.43 -4.02
N ILE A 286 -9.71 -2.94 -3.79
CA ILE A 286 -8.71 -3.08 -4.88
C ILE A 286 -9.17 -4.18 -5.82
N ASP A 287 -9.62 -5.32 -5.28
CA ASP A 287 -10.22 -6.41 -6.05
C ASP A 287 -11.46 -5.90 -6.83
N GLU A 288 -12.34 -5.14 -6.21
CA GLU A 288 -13.52 -4.55 -6.85
C GLU A 288 -13.15 -3.56 -7.96
N PHE A 289 -12.21 -2.66 -7.70
CA PHE A 289 -11.76 -1.67 -8.67
C PHE A 289 -10.93 -2.29 -9.80
N SER A 290 -10.26 -3.42 -9.57
CA SER A 290 -9.59 -4.19 -10.62
C SER A 290 -10.58 -4.78 -11.64
N LEU A 291 -11.85 -4.94 -11.27
CA LEU A 291 -12.88 -5.45 -12.16
C LEU A 291 -13.59 -4.35 -12.95
N LEU A 292 -13.21 -3.07 -12.76
CA LEU A 292 -13.82 -1.97 -13.50
C LEU A 292 -13.59 -2.11 -15.01
N PRO A 293 -14.60 -1.81 -15.84
CA PRO A 293 -14.42 -1.73 -17.28
C PRO A 293 -13.52 -0.54 -17.61
N ASN A 294 -12.67 -0.65 -18.64
CA ASN A 294 -11.84 0.48 -19.08
C ASN A 294 -12.69 1.70 -19.46
N ARG A 295 -13.86 1.48 -20.06
CA ARG A 295 -14.82 2.55 -20.35
C ARG A 295 -15.92 2.53 -19.30
N ILE A 296 -16.01 3.60 -18.51
CA ILE A 296 -17.14 3.80 -17.60
C ILE A 296 -18.38 4.23 -18.39
N PRO A 297 -19.59 3.85 -17.97
CA PRO A 297 -20.81 4.28 -18.63
C PRO A 297 -21.00 5.80 -18.50
N ASP A 298 -21.52 6.43 -19.56
CA ASP A 298 -21.96 7.82 -19.51
C ASP A 298 -23.12 7.93 -18.51
N PRO A 299 -23.12 8.96 -17.64
CA PRO A 299 -24.20 9.16 -16.67
C PRO A 299 -25.50 9.56 -17.36
N THR A 300 -26.61 8.99 -16.92
CA THR A 300 -27.97 9.27 -17.42
C THR A 300 -28.82 10.08 -16.44
N ASP A 301 -28.40 10.11 -15.17
CA ASP A 301 -29.07 10.77 -14.04
C ASP A 301 -28.07 11.03 -12.90
N GLU A 302 -28.52 11.63 -11.80
CA GLU A 302 -27.64 11.96 -10.66
C GLU A 302 -27.09 10.71 -9.93
N THR A 303 -27.85 9.61 -9.87
CA THR A 303 -27.42 8.38 -9.19
C THR A 303 -26.35 7.64 -10.00
N SER A 304 -26.52 7.55 -11.32
CA SER A 304 -25.50 7.04 -12.24
C SER A 304 -24.28 7.95 -12.30
N LEU A 305 -24.44 9.28 -12.17
CA LEU A 305 -23.32 10.21 -12.04
C LEU A 305 -22.47 9.91 -10.81
N SER A 306 -23.07 9.68 -9.64
CA SER A 306 -22.33 9.28 -8.44
C SER A 306 -21.58 7.98 -8.63
N ARG A 307 -22.19 7.01 -9.32
CA ARG A 307 -21.54 5.74 -9.65
C ARG A 307 -20.35 5.95 -10.59
N SER A 308 -20.52 6.70 -11.68
CA SER A 308 -19.43 7.02 -12.61
C SER A 308 -18.32 7.82 -11.93
N PHE A 309 -18.64 8.71 -11.00
CA PHE A 309 -17.67 9.45 -10.20
C PHE A 309 -16.85 8.54 -9.29
N LEU A 310 -17.50 7.57 -8.64
CA LEU A 310 -16.82 6.56 -7.83
C LEU A 310 -15.92 5.67 -8.69
N MET A 311 -16.39 5.24 -9.88
CA MET A 311 -15.60 4.43 -10.82
C MET A 311 -14.39 5.21 -11.36
N ALA A 312 -14.56 6.48 -11.74
CA ALA A 312 -13.47 7.34 -12.19
C ALA A 312 -12.43 7.53 -11.07
N SER A 313 -12.87 7.77 -9.84
CA SER A 313 -11.98 7.82 -8.67
C SER A 313 -11.27 6.48 -8.45
N GLY A 314 -11.98 5.37 -8.67
CA GLY A 314 -11.48 3.99 -8.70
C GLY A 314 -10.28 3.80 -9.63
N HIS A 315 -10.47 4.12 -10.91
CA HIS A 315 -9.40 4.06 -11.92
C HIS A 315 -8.21 4.95 -11.56
N LEU A 316 -8.47 6.18 -11.09
CA LEU A 316 -7.41 7.13 -10.75
C LEU A 316 -6.54 6.67 -9.57
N LEU A 317 -7.16 6.11 -8.51
CA LEU A 317 -6.49 5.88 -7.23
C LEU A 317 -6.14 4.40 -6.97
N PHE A 318 -7.01 3.47 -7.35
CA PHE A 318 -7.02 2.09 -6.83
C PHE A 318 -6.88 1.00 -7.90
N ASP A 319 -7.16 1.28 -9.18
CA ASP A 319 -7.11 0.24 -10.22
C ASP A 319 -5.66 -0.22 -10.50
N PRO A 320 -5.32 -1.50 -10.26
CA PRO A 320 -3.97 -2.00 -10.48
C PRO A 320 -3.62 -2.24 -11.96
N LYS A 321 -4.57 -2.18 -12.92
CA LYS A 321 -4.32 -2.49 -14.34
C LYS A 321 -3.30 -1.58 -15.02
N TYR A 322 -3.22 -0.32 -14.61
CA TYR A 322 -2.44 0.70 -15.31
C TYR A 322 -1.00 0.82 -14.80
N ARG A 323 -0.85 1.02 -13.48
CA ARG A 323 0.42 1.14 -12.75
C ARG A 323 0.17 0.81 -11.28
N GLN A 324 1.21 0.78 -10.46
CA GLN A 324 1.06 0.64 -9.02
C GLN A 324 0.07 1.69 -8.47
N THR A 325 -0.82 1.24 -7.59
CA THR A 325 -1.80 2.08 -6.91
C THR A 325 -1.09 3.17 -6.10
N VAL A 326 -1.73 4.33 -5.97
CA VAL A 326 -1.15 5.49 -5.28
C VAL A 326 -1.66 5.67 -3.86
N THR A 327 -2.69 4.91 -3.46
CA THR A 327 -3.34 5.01 -2.16
C THR A 327 -3.95 3.66 -1.78
N ALA A 328 -4.14 3.42 -0.48
CA ALA A 328 -4.94 2.31 0.02
C ALA A 328 -6.38 2.75 0.27
N CYS A 329 -7.38 1.88 0.10
CA CYS A 329 -8.77 2.32 0.15
C CYS A 329 -9.22 2.85 1.51
N LYS A 330 -8.61 2.38 2.61
CA LYS A 330 -8.84 2.93 3.94
C LYS A 330 -8.45 4.40 4.06
N GLU A 331 -7.61 4.88 3.16
CA GLU A 331 -7.18 6.27 3.12
C GLU A 331 -8.26 7.18 2.52
N TYR A 332 -9.28 6.65 1.85
CA TYR A 332 -10.35 7.45 1.25
C TYR A 332 -11.72 7.10 1.81
N GLN A 333 -12.51 8.13 2.10
CA GLN A 333 -13.90 7.99 2.49
C GLN A 333 -14.77 8.98 1.72
N PHE A 334 -15.78 8.47 1.02
CA PHE A 334 -16.75 9.27 0.30
C PHE A 334 -17.99 9.48 1.17
N LEU A 335 -18.36 10.74 1.39
CA LEU A 335 -19.59 11.13 2.07
C LEU A 335 -20.50 11.80 1.04
N TRP A 336 -21.70 11.25 0.91
CA TRP A 336 -22.69 11.64 -0.10
C TRP A 336 -23.81 12.46 0.53
N ASN A 337 -24.61 13.11 -0.31
CA ASN A 337 -25.76 13.92 0.08
C ASN A 337 -25.41 15.01 1.11
N ILE A 338 -24.24 15.63 0.97
CA ILE A 338 -23.81 16.74 1.81
C ILE A 338 -24.46 18.03 1.31
N PRO A 339 -25.15 18.81 2.17
CA PRO A 339 -25.79 20.06 1.75
C PRO A 339 -24.80 21.05 1.11
N LEU A 340 -25.27 21.77 0.10
CA LEU A 340 -24.52 22.89 -0.48
C LEU A 340 -24.18 23.92 0.61
N GLY A 341 -22.96 24.48 0.58
CA GLY A 341 -22.50 25.45 1.57
C GLY A 341 -21.82 24.82 2.80
N THR A 342 -22.00 23.52 3.08
CA THR A 342 -21.35 22.84 4.22
C THR A 342 -19.84 23.09 4.28
N CYS A 343 -19.17 23.09 3.13
CA CYS A 343 -17.72 23.31 3.09
C CYS A 343 -17.32 24.78 3.23
N THR A 344 -18.21 25.70 2.87
CA THR A 344 -18.03 27.12 3.16
C THR A 344 -18.20 27.40 4.65
N ASP A 345 -19.12 26.69 5.32
CA ASP A 345 -19.33 26.81 6.76
C ASP A 345 -18.25 26.08 7.58
N MET A 346 -17.69 24.98 7.05
CA MET A 346 -16.52 24.31 7.62
C MET A 346 -15.28 25.21 7.68
N LEU A 347 -15.17 26.22 6.81
CA LEU A 347 -14.09 27.23 6.92
C LEU A 347 -14.25 28.14 8.15
N LYS A 348 -15.48 28.34 8.62
CA LYS A 348 -15.79 29.22 9.77
C LYS A 348 -15.65 28.47 11.09
N ASP A 349 -16.18 27.25 11.15
CA ASP A 349 -16.16 26.39 12.34
C ASP A 349 -15.82 24.95 11.96
N PRO A 350 -14.52 24.62 11.76
CA PRO A 350 -14.11 23.32 11.25
C PRO A 350 -14.42 22.19 12.24
N LEU A 351 -14.17 22.38 13.54
CA LEU A 351 -14.28 21.31 14.53
C LEU A 351 -15.71 20.81 14.67
N ASN A 352 -16.69 21.71 14.78
CA ASN A 352 -18.10 21.32 14.86
C ASN A 352 -18.58 20.58 13.61
N HIS A 353 -18.27 21.10 12.41
CA HIS A 353 -18.72 20.48 11.17
C HIS A 353 -18.07 19.12 10.95
N LEU A 354 -16.77 18.97 11.23
CA LEU A 354 -16.08 17.68 11.15
C LEU A 354 -16.65 16.67 12.16
N ALA A 355 -17.04 17.12 13.36
CA ALA A 355 -17.68 16.27 14.36
C ALA A 355 -19.10 15.84 13.96
N GLN A 356 -19.92 16.77 13.45
CA GLN A 356 -21.27 16.48 12.95
C GLN A 356 -21.27 15.46 11.79
N LEU A 357 -20.25 15.53 10.93
CA LEU A 357 -20.05 14.58 9.84
C LEU A 357 -19.43 13.24 10.30
N GLY A 358 -19.04 13.11 11.57
CA GLY A 358 -18.43 11.90 12.11
C GLY A 358 -17.01 11.61 11.60
N ILE A 359 -16.32 12.63 11.07
CA ILE A 359 -14.98 12.48 10.46
C ILE A 359 -13.86 13.05 11.33
N LEU A 360 -14.18 13.79 12.40
CA LEU A 360 -13.18 14.38 13.31
C LEU A 360 -12.29 13.32 13.97
N GLN A 361 -12.87 12.29 14.59
CA GLN A 361 -12.09 11.24 15.28
C GLN A 361 -11.11 10.53 14.32
N PRO A 362 -11.52 10.06 13.12
CA PRO A 362 -10.58 9.50 12.15
C PRO A 362 -9.43 10.45 11.75
N ILE A 363 -9.67 11.76 11.67
CA ILE A 363 -8.63 12.76 11.39
C ILE A 363 -7.65 12.82 12.55
N GLU A 364 -8.14 12.91 13.79
CA GLU A 364 -7.33 12.98 15.00
C GLU A 364 -6.44 11.74 15.18
N GLU A 365 -6.97 10.54 14.90
CA GLU A 365 -6.21 9.29 14.96
C GLU A 365 -5.00 9.29 14.02
N VAL A 366 -5.18 9.81 12.80
CA VAL A 366 -4.10 9.91 11.81
C VAL A 366 -3.08 10.98 12.20
N LEU A 367 -3.52 12.14 12.68
CA LEU A 367 -2.63 13.21 13.13
C LEU A 367 -1.81 12.76 14.35
N LEU A 368 -2.43 12.05 15.29
CA LEU A 368 -1.76 11.46 16.44
C LEU A 368 -0.68 10.46 16.01
N ARG A 369 -1.02 9.55 15.08
CA ARG A 369 -0.04 8.61 14.51
C ARG A 369 1.11 9.34 13.83
N HIS A 370 0.80 10.35 13.02
CA HIS A 370 1.80 11.15 12.31
C HIS A 370 2.78 11.82 13.28
N ARG A 371 2.26 12.38 14.37
CA ARG A 371 3.06 12.95 15.46
C ARG A 371 3.95 11.90 16.13
N HIS A 372 3.41 10.75 16.51
CA HIS A 372 4.20 9.68 17.13
C HIS A 372 5.29 9.14 16.21
N LYS A 373 5.03 9.05 14.91
CA LYS A 373 6.05 8.64 13.92
C LYS A 373 7.25 9.60 13.93
N GLY A 374 6.99 10.91 13.96
CA GLY A 374 8.05 11.93 14.01
C GLY A 374 8.83 11.95 15.32
N LEU A 375 8.16 11.62 16.42
CA LEU A 375 8.81 11.45 17.72
C LEU A 375 9.66 10.16 17.78
N SER A 376 9.19 9.09 17.14
CA SER A 376 9.87 7.79 17.13
C SER A 376 11.13 7.78 16.26
N ASP A 377 11.13 8.53 15.15
CA ASP A 377 12.27 8.62 14.23
C ASP A 377 12.50 10.08 13.79
N PRO A 378 13.37 10.83 14.48
CA PRO A 378 13.61 12.24 14.18
C PRO A 378 14.35 12.46 12.84
N ASN A 379 14.97 11.41 12.29
CA ASN A 379 15.69 11.50 11.02
C ASN A 379 14.77 11.34 9.81
N VAL A 380 13.54 10.88 10.01
CA VAL A 380 12.54 10.74 8.95
C VAL A 380 11.91 12.09 8.65
N ARG A 381 12.10 12.57 7.42
CA ARG A 381 11.33 13.71 6.90
C ARG A 381 9.88 13.28 6.74
N LEU A 382 9.03 13.79 7.62
CA LEU A 382 7.59 13.57 7.54
C LEU A 382 6.94 14.48 6.49
N PRO A 383 5.91 13.99 5.78
CA PRO A 383 5.08 14.84 4.94
C PRO A 383 4.35 15.90 5.78
N ASN A 384 3.91 16.97 5.14
CA ASN A 384 3.09 17.98 5.83
C ASN A 384 1.72 17.38 6.17
N THR A 385 1.11 17.79 7.29
CA THR A 385 -0.19 17.27 7.72
C THR A 385 -1.30 17.46 6.67
N GLU A 386 -1.21 18.50 5.85
CA GLU A 386 -2.09 18.74 4.68
C GLU A 386 -2.01 17.69 3.58
N GLN A 387 -0.89 16.96 3.48
CA GLN A 387 -0.68 15.87 2.54
C GLN A 387 -1.21 14.55 3.09
N VAL A 388 -1.21 14.41 4.42
CA VAL A 388 -1.65 13.21 5.15
C VAL A 388 -3.15 13.23 5.40
N VAL A 389 -3.72 14.40 5.67
CA VAL A 389 -5.14 14.58 5.92
C VAL A 389 -5.70 15.67 5.03
N SER A 390 -6.79 15.34 4.32
CA SER A 390 -7.49 16.34 3.51
C SER A 390 -8.98 16.11 3.47
N VAL A 391 -9.73 17.21 3.39
CA VAL A 391 -11.15 17.22 3.09
C VAL A 391 -11.33 17.86 1.72
N SER A 392 -11.92 17.13 0.78
CA SER A 392 -12.22 17.58 -0.57
C SER A 392 -13.73 17.65 -0.74
N CYS A 393 -14.24 18.80 -1.14
CA CYS A 393 -15.66 19.07 -1.31
C CYS A 393 -15.98 19.26 -2.79
N LEU A 394 -16.93 18.48 -3.27
CA LEU A 394 -17.55 18.64 -4.57
C LEU A 394 -18.92 19.32 -4.39
N GLU A 395 -19.05 20.51 -4.95
CA GLU A 395 -20.29 21.28 -5.03
C GLU A 395 -20.80 21.26 -6.48
N TYR A 396 -21.54 20.21 -6.84
CA TYR A 396 -22.13 20.01 -8.16
C TYR A 396 -23.38 20.87 -8.39
N GLY A 397 -23.61 21.31 -9.63
CA GLY A 397 -24.76 22.14 -10.02
C GLY A 397 -24.51 23.65 -10.00
N HIS A 398 -23.24 24.09 -10.00
CA HIS A 398 -22.89 25.52 -10.04
C HIS A 398 -22.88 26.09 -11.47
N SER A 399 -22.81 27.41 -11.63
CA SER A 399 -22.78 28.04 -12.98
C SER A 399 -21.45 27.90 -13.71
N GLY A 400 -20.38 27.45 -13.04
CA GLY A 400 -19.06 27.34 -13.64
C GLY A 400 -18.09 26.53 -12.80
N ILE A 401 -16.92 26.24 -13.39
CA ILE A 401 -15.85 25.49 -12.73
C ILE A 401 -15.00 26.45 -11.91
N SER A 402 -14.94 26.24 -10.60
CA SER A 402 -14.05 26.98 -9.70
C SER A 402 -13.44 26.04 -8.68
N ALA A 403 -12.11 26.08 -8.54
CA ALA A 403 -11.38 25.30 -7.56
C ALA A 403 -10.69 26.23 -6.55
N ALA A 404 -10.97 26.05 -5.27
CA ALA A 404 -10.31 26.75 -4.19
C ALA A 404 -9.61 25.75 -3.28
N ARG A 405 -8.35 26.05 -2.92
CA ARG A 405 -7.64 25.34 -1.86
C ARG A 405 -7.50 26.28 -0.66
N LYS A 406 -7.94 25.81 0.48
CA LYS A 406 -7.86 26.47 1.78
C LYS A 406 -7.25 25.51 2.79
N THR A 407 -6.95 26.02 3.96
CA THR A 407 -6.44 25.24 5.08
C THR A 407 -7.33 25.49 6.27
N ILE A 408 -7.65 24.42 7.00
CA ILE A 408 -8.37 24.47 8.26
C ILE A 408 -7.46 23.95 9.36
N GLU A 409 -7.70 24.38 10.59
CA GLU A 409 -6.92 23.96 11.75
C GLU A 409 -7.70 22.93 12.56
N VAL A 410 -7.05 21.80 12.86
CA VAL A 410 -7.59 20.74 13.70
C VAL A 410 -6.55 20.42 14.77
N ASN A 411 -6.84 20.75 16.03
CA ASN A 411 -5.93 20.54 17.17
C ASN A 411 -4.50 21.08 16.94
N GLY A 412 -4.36 22.28 16.36
CA GLY A 412 -3.05 22.88 16.06
C GLY A 412 -2.39 22.41 14.76
N HIS A 413 -3.01 21.47 14.03
CA HIS A 413 -2.50 20.95 12.77
C HIS A 413 -3.26 21.52 11.57
N LYS A 414 -2.52 21.86 10.51
CA LYS A 414 -3.11 22.32 9.24
C LYS A 414 -3.60 21.13 8.43
N VAL A 415 -4.87 21.13 8.07
CA VAL A 415 -5.51 20.14 7.21
C VAL A 415 -5.94 20.83 5.92
N ALA A 416 -5.73 20.16 4.78
CA ALA A 416 -6.12 20.73 3.49
C ALA A 416 -7.63 20.65 3.31
N LEU A 417 -8.28 21.78 3.01
CA LEU A 417 -9.66 21.84 2.56
C LEU A 417 -9.70 22.27 1.09
N LYS A 418 -10.20 21.40 0.21
CA LYS A 418 -10.36 21.69 -1.21
C LYS A 418 -11.85 21.84 -1.50
N VAL A 419 -12.23 22.87 -2.24
CA VAL A 419 -13.59 23.08 -2.70
C VAL A 419 -13.57 23.16 -4.21
N LEU A 420 -14.24 22.22 -4.87
CA LEU A 420 -14.45 22.20 -6.31
C LEU A 420 -15.94 22.45 -6.57
N ARG A 421 -16.23 23.61 -7.14
CA ARG A 421 -17.53 23.91 -7.73
C ARG A 421 -17.52 23.43 -9.16
N TYR A 422 -18.49 22.60 -9.51
CA TYR A 422 -18.60 22.02 -10.84
C TYR A 422 -19.99 22.27 -11.42
N PRO A 423 -20.10 22.63 -12.71
CA PRO A 423 -21.39 22.80 -13.34
C PRO A 423 -22.14 21.48 -13.48
N GLY A 424 -23.46 21.59 -13.57
CA GLY A 424 -24.30 20.45 -13.95
C GLY A 424 -23.88 19.92 -15.31
N LEU A 425 -23.79 18.61 -15.44
CA LEU A 425 -23.63 17.92 -16.71
C LEU A 425 -24.99 17.79 -17.41
N GLU A 426 -24.95 17.70 -18.73
CA GLU A 426 -26.14 17.60 -19.58
C GLU A 426 -26.60 16.14 -19.80
N TYR A 427 -25.89 15.17 -19.23
CA TYR A 427 -26.10 13.73 -19.39
C TYR A 427 -26.01 13.27 -20.85
N LYS A 428 -24.94 13.72 -21.53
CA LYS A 428 -24.66 13.43 -22.94
C LYS A 428 -23.46 12.50 -23.09
N THR A 429 -23.29 11.91 -24.28
CA THR A 429 -22.13 11.09 -24.59
C THR A 429 -20.84 11.89 -24.37
N GLY A 430 -19.90 11.31 -23.61
CA GLY A 430 -18.65 11.97 -23.25
C GLY A 430 -18.65 12.62 -21.87
N ASP A 431 -19.79 12.69 -21.19
CA ASP A 431 -19.84 13.12 -19.80
C ASP A 431 -19.06 12.18 -18.88
N SER A 432 -18.87 10.90 -19.24
CA SER A 432 -17.93 10.00 -18.57
C SER A 432 -16.50 10.57 -18.49
N ILE A 433 -16.03 11.27 -19.54
CA ILE A 433 -14.71 11.91 -19.56
C ILE A 433 -14.69 13.14 -18.65
N GLU A 434 -15.76 13.93 -18.65
CA GLU A 434 -15.89 15.07 -17.74
C GLU A 434 -15.91 14.62 -16.27
N VAL A 435 -16.49 13.45 -15.98
CA VAL A 435 -16.42 12.83 -14.64
C VAL A 435 -14.98 12.48 -14.24
N PHE A 436 -14.15 11.97 -15.17
CA PHE A 436 -12.71 11.78 -14.91
C PHE A 436 -11.98 13.10 -14.63
N LYS A 437 -12.28 14.16 -15.39
CA LYS A 437 -11.71 15.48 -15.16
C LYS A 437 -12.16 16.07 -13.82
N MET A 438 -13.42 15.86 -13.44
CA MET A 438 -13.98 16.27 -12.15
C MET A 438 -13.27 15.54 -10.99
N ALA A 439 -13.18 14.21 -11.04
CA ALA A 439 -12.52 13.40 -10.02
C ALA A 439 -11.02 13.73 -9.86
N SER A 440 -10.31 13.92 -10.99
CA SER A 440 -8.88 14.25 -10.98
C SER A 440 -8.61 15.65 -10.43
N LYS A 441 -9.40 16.67 -10.80
CA LYS A 441 -9.29 18.02 -10.23
C LYS A 441 -9.58 18.07 -8.73
N LEU A 442 -10.55 17.28 -8.26
CA LEU A 442 -10.92 17.25 -6.84
C LEU A 442 -9.81 16.62 -5.97
N THR A 443 -9.19 15.57 -6.48
CA THR A 443 -8.14 14.82 -5.77
C THR A 443 -6.78 15.52 -5.90
N ALA A 444 -6.40 15.94 -7.10
CA ALA A 444 -5.17 16.67 -7.40
C ALA A 444 -5.47 18.01 -8.09
N SER A 445 -5.62 19.08 -7.32
CA SER A 445 -6.04 20.40 -7.82
C SER A 445 -5.10 21.06 -8.83
N ARG A 446 -3.84 20.62 -8.91
CA ARG A 446 -2.84 21.11 -9.87
C ARG A 446 -2.69 20.18 -11.08
N PHE A 447 -3.41 19.07 -11.11
CA PHE A 447 -3.35 18.16 -12.23
C PHE A 447 -3.98 18.81 -13.45
N HIS A 448 -3.22 18.83 -14.54
CA HIS A 448 -3.68 19.26 -15.84
C HIS A 448 -3.24 18.22 -16.86
N TYR A 449 -4.19 17.76 -17.66
CA TYR A 449 -3.93 16.84 -18.76
C TYR A 449 -4.03 17.60 -20.06
N GLY A 450 -2.93 17.65 -20.80
CA GLY A 450 -2.80 18.38 -22.05
C GLY A 450 -1.92 17.63 -23.04
N LYS A 451 -1.81 18.14 -24.27
CA LYS A 451 -1.11 17.49 -25.40
C LYS A 451 0.32 17.06 -25.08
N LEU A 452 1.07 17.86 -24.31
CA LEU A 452 2.45 17.55 -23.92
C LEU A 452 2.56 16.29 -23.05
N VAL A 453 1.50 15.94 -22.33
CA VAL A 453 1.48 14.84 -21.35
C VAL A 453 0.80 13.60 -21.94
N SER A 454 -0.15 13.78 -22.87
CA SER A 454 -0.91 12.69 -23.48
C SER A 454 -0.13 11.82 -24.46
N ARG A 455 1.09 12.24 -24.85
CA ARG A 455 1.86 11.66 -25.98
C ARG A 455 1.14 11.75 -27.34
N ALA A 456 0.05 12.51 -27.43
CA ALA A 456 -0.57 12.82 -28.73
C ALA A 456 0.45 13.60 -29.58
N SER A 457 0.48 13.34 -30.89
CA SER A 457 1.45 13.95 -31.79
C SER A 457 1.45 15.49 -31.64
N LEU A 458 2.64 16.05 -31.36
CA LEU A 458 2.86 17.48 -31.14
C LEU A 458 2.92 18.27 -32.46
N SER A 459 2.39 17.73 -33.56
CA SER A 459 2.60 18.33 -34.89
C SER A 459 2.16 19.78 -34.90
N THR A 460 3.13 20.66 -35.17
CA THR A 460 2.99 22.12 -35.31
C THR A 460 2.32 22.52 -36.61
N GLU A 461 2.23 21.59 -37.58
CA GLU A 461 1.30 21.72 -38.69
C GLU A 461 -0.09 21.62 -38.10
N THR A 462 -0.92 22.65 -38.35
CA THR A 462 -2.33 22.70 -37.96
C THR A 462 -2.87 21.30 -38.01
N PRO A 463 -3.27 20.70 -36.86
CA PRO A 463 -3.88 19.40 -36.92
C PRO A 463 -4.97 19.56 -37.97
N ILE A 464 -4.98 18.69 -38.98
CA ILE A 464 -6.25 18.42 -39.65
C ILE A 464 -7.17 18.23 -38.45
N GLU A 465 -8.08 19.17 -38.20
CA GLU A 465 -9.05 18.99 -37.14
C GLU A 465 -9.69 17.69 -37.55
N VAL A 466 -9.32 16.60 -36.87
CA VAL A 466 -9.77 15.28 -37.25
C VAL A 466 -11.21 15.28 -36.78
N THR A 467 -12.05 15.82 -37.65
CA THR A 467 -13.46 15.98 -37.48
C THR A 467 -14.12 14.68 -37.88
N GLU A 468 -15.33 14.50 -37.41
CA GLU A 468 -16.20 13.41 -37.82
C GLU A 468 -16.29 13.29 -39.36
N GLU A 469 -16.16 14.41 -40.07
CA GLU A 469 -16.17 14.48 -41.54
C GLU A 469 -15.05 13.66 -42.18
N LEU A 470 -13.85 13.61 -41.59
CA LEU A 470 -12.75 12.79 -42.12
C LEU A 470 -13.12 11.30 -42.13
N PHE A 471 -13.95 10.86 -41.20
CA PHE A 471 -14.38 9.46 -41.10
C PHE A 471 -15.69 9.17 -41.84
N ASN A 472 -16.28 10.16 -42.51
CA ASN A 472 -17.51 10.00 -43.30
C ASN A 472 -17.25 9.71 -44.78
N ASP A 473 -16.06 10.02 -45.31
CA ASP A 473 -15.70 9.68 -46.69
C ASP A 473 -15.31 8.19 -46.81
N GLU A 474 -15.80 7.53 -47.87
CA GLU A 474 -15.65 6.09 -48.10
C GLU A 474 -14.23 5.68 -48.52
N ASN A 475 -13.41 6.63 -48.98
CA ASN A 475 -12.06 6.34 -49.46
C ASN A 475 -11.02 6.26 -48.32
N PHE A 476 -10.05 5.35 -48.45
CA PHE A 476 -8.88 5.21 -47.56
C PHE A 476 -9.20 4.97 -46.06
N ARG A 477 -10.29 4.26 -45.75
CA ARG A 477 -10.72 3.96 -44.37
C ARG A 477 -9.61 3.37 -43.48
N MET A 478 -8.84 2.40 -43.98
CA MET A 478 -7.75 1.77 -43.20
C MET A 478 -6.63 2.75 -42.85
N THR A 479 -6.22 3.60 -43.79
CA THR A 479 -5.19 4.62 -43.54
C THR A 479 -5.66 5.67 -42.54
N ARG A 480 -6.98 5.94 -42.49
CA ARG A 480 -7.57 6.88 -41.53
C ARG A 480 -7.68 6.32 -40.11
N LEU A 481 -7.73 5.00 -39.93
CA LEU A 481 -7.67 4.38 -38.60
C LEU A 481 -6.35 4.67 -37.88
N ALA A 482 -5.25 4.94 -38.61
CA ALA A 482 -3.98 5.34 -38.01
C ALA A 482 -4.12 6.66 -37.22
N PHE A 483 -5.02 7.56 -37.62
CA PHE A 483 -5.27 8.81 -36.88
C PHE A 483 -6.01 8.57 -35.55
N LEU A 484 -6.65 7.41 -35.35
CA LEU A 484 -7.30 7.10 -34.08
C LEU A 484 -6.29 6.92 -32.94
N GLU A 485 -5.04 6.56 -33.24
CA GLU A 485 -3.97 6.45 -32.24
C GLU A 485 -3.57 7.82 -31.67
N ASP A 486 -3.62 8.87 -32.50
CA ASP A 486 -3.30 10.24 -32.10
C ASP A 486 -4.47 10.97 -31.42
N LEU A 487 -5.68 10.42 -31.54
CA LEU A 487 -6.91 11.00 -31.02
C LEU A 487 -7.12 10.66 -29.55
N ASP A 488 -6.66 11.51 -28.64
CA ASP A 488 -6.95 11.36 -27.21
C ASP A 488 -8.29 12.00 -26.82
N VAL A 489 -9.29 11.17 -26.55
CA VAL A 489 -10.64 11.62 -26.13
C VAL A 489 -10.64 12.49 -24.87
N PHE A 490 -9.64 12.37 -23.98
CA PHE A 490 -9.53 13.22 -22.78
C PHE A 490 -9.15 14.67 -23.12
N LEU A 491 -8.67 14.93 -24.34
CA LEU A 491 -8.29 16.27 -24.81
C LEU A 491 -9.39 17.01 -25.57
N GLY A 492 -10.54 16.38 -25.87
CA GLY A 492 -11.68 17.06 -26.49
C GLY A 492 -12.42 16.38 -27.66
N PRO A 493 -11.89 15.42 -28.43
CA PRO A 493 -12.62 14.79 -29.54
C PRO A 493 -13.66 13.77 -29.02
N SER A 494 -14.63 14.24 -28.23
CA SER A 494 -15.69 13.42 -27.64
C SER A 494 -16.66 12.84 -28.69
N TRP A 495 -16.68 13.40 -29.91
CA TRP A 495 -17.50 12.91 -31.02
C TRP A 495 -17.25 11.43 -31.35
N ILE A 496 -16.02 10.94 -31.15
CA ILE A 496 -15.64 9.52 -31.36
C ILE A 496 -16.50 8.60 -30.50
N LEU A 497 -16.89 9.06 -29.30
CA LEU A 497 -17.70 8.26 -28.38
C LEU A 497 -19.12 7.99 -28.89
N ASN A 498 -19.60 8.77 -29.87
CA ASN A 498 -20.87 8.54 -30.57
C ASN A 498 -20.75 7.52 -31.72
N ARG A 499 -19.54 7.21 -32.18
CA ARG A 499 -19.26 6.34 -33.33
C ARG A 499 -18.95 4.91 -32.89
N ARG A 500 -20.01 4.10 -32.74
CA ARG A 500 -19.88 2.69 -32.31
C ARG A 500 -18.93 1.89 -33.19
N ASP A 501 -18.95 2.15 -34.50
CA ASP A 501 -18.06 1.55 -35.50
C ASP A 501 -16.58 1.84 -35.24
N LEU A 502 -16.23 3.09 -34.90
CA LEU A 502 -14.85 3.46 -34.59
C LEU A 502 -14.42 2.97 -33.20
N LEU A 503 -15.35 2.90 -32.25
CA LEU A 503 -15.07 2.45 -30.88
C LEU A 503 -14.69 0.97 -30.78
N GLU A 504 -15.01 0.14 -31.79
CA GLU A 504 -14.56 -1.26 -31.85
C GLU A 504 -13.05 -1.37 -32.02
N VAL A 505 -12.43 -0.39 -32.69
CA VAL A 505 -11.00 -0.38 -33.02
C VAL A 505 -10.23 0.73 -32.29
N TYR A 506 -10.92 1.71 -31.70
CA TYR A 506 -10.32 2.82 -30.96
C TYR A 506 -9.63 2.33 -29.67
N PRO A 507 -8.34 2.66 -29.45
CA PRO A 507 -7.57 2.15 -28.31
C PRO A 507 -7.84 2.94 -27.01
N TYR A 508 -9.09 3.02 -26.57
CA TYR A 508 -9.51 3.80 -25.39
C TYR A 508 -8.66 3.53 -24.14
N TYR A 509 -8.30 2.26 -23.93
CA TYR A 509 -7.51 1.83 -22.76
C TYR A 509 -6.11 2.46 -22.73
N LEU A 510 -5.49 2.77 -23.88
CA LEU A 510 -4.18 3.42 -23.95
C LEU A 510 -4.29 4.86 -23.44
N HIS A 511 -5.27 5.62 -23.91
CA HIS A 511 -5.47 7.01 -23.48
C HIS A 511 -5.88 7.11 -22.02
N LEU A 512 -6.77 6.21 -21.55
CA LEU A 512 -7.09 6.13 -20.13
C LEU A 512 -5.85 5.78 -19.29
N ASN A 513 -5.02 4.84 -19.74
CA ASN A 513 -3.77 4.50 -19.07
C ASN A 513 -2.83 5.71 -18.99
N HIS A 514 -2.69 6.49 -20.08
CA HIS A 514 -1.89 7.72 -20.08
C HIS A 514 -2.44 8.78 -19.13
N PHE A 515 -3.75 8.99 -19.13
CA PHE A 515 -4.43 9.91 -18.22
C PHE A 515 -4.21 9.51 -16.76
N VAL A 516 -4.49 8.25 -16.41
CA VAL A 516 -4.33 7.71 -15.05
C VAL A 516 -2.88 7.77 -14.60
N ASN A 517 -1.92 7.38 -15.46
CA ASN A 517 -0.51 7.39 -15.10
C ASN A 517 0.01 8.80 -14.87
N SER A 518 -0.38 9.75 -15.72
CA SER A 518 -0.01 11.15 -15.57
C SER A 518 -0.59 11.75 -14.31
N PHE A 519 -1.86 11.43 -14.01
CA PHE A 519 -2.49 11.78 -12.75
C PHE A 519 -1.74 11.20 -11.56
N ARG A 520 -1.42 9.90 -11.57
CA ARG A 520 -0.72 9.22 -10.46
C ARG A 520 0.67 9.77 -10.20
N LEU A 521 1.40 10.15 -11.25
CA LEU A 521 2.69 10.83 -11.12
C LEU A 521 2.54 12.20 -10.44
N ASN A 522 1.58 13.02 -10.88
CA ASN A 522 1.30 14.32 -10.27
C ASN A 522 0.82 14.17 -8.81
N TYR A 523 -0.07 13.21 -8.57
CA TYR A 523 -0.60 12.88 -7.25
C TYR A 523 0.54 12.49 -6.30
N GLY A 524 1.41 11.58 -6.72
CA GLY A 524 2.58 11.13 -5.95
C GLY A 524 3.57 12.24 -5.63
N GLN A 525 3.81 13.19 -6.55
CA GLN A 525 4.63 14.39 -6.26
C GLN A 525 3.97 15.31 -5.23
N SER A 526 2.63 15.41 -5.26
CA SER A 526 1.89 16.34 -4.39
C SER A 526 1.68 15.82 -2.96
N ARG A 527 1.60 14.49 -2.77
CA ARG A 527 1.30 13.86 -1.48
C ARG A 527 2.40 12.94 -0.94
N GLY A 528 3.40 12.60 -1.76
CA GLY A 528 4.35 11.53 -1.46
C GLY A 528 3.70 10.14 -1.57
N ARG A 529 4.51 9.09 -1.54
CA ARG A 529 4.01 7.75 -1.18
C ARG A 529 3.80 7.73 0.33
N LEU A 530 2.56 7.49 0.76
CA LEU A 530 2.18 7.51 2.18
C LEU A 530 2.60 6.23 2.94
#